data_AF-A0AA51E0Z7-F1
#
_entry.id   AF-A0AA51E0Z7-F1
#
_cell.length_a   1.000
_cell.length_b   1.000
_cell.length_c   1.000
_cell.angle_alpha   90.00
_cell.angle_beta   90.00
_cell.angle_gamma   90.00
#
_symmetry.space_group_name_H-M   'P 1'
#
loop_
_entity.id
_entity.type
_entity.pdbx_description
1 polymer ?
#
loop_
_entity_poly.entity_id
_entity_poly.type
_entity_poly.pdbx_seq_one_letter_code
_entity_poly.pdbx_strand_id
1 'polypeptide(L)'
;QNRRTLDLIASKCYFYHSRVFELTNKLDLIRGLLHARLRTSTLRNDFEGQAVLINCLLRNYLHYSLYDQADKLVSKSVFPENASNNEWARFLYYLGRIKAARLEYSDAHKHLVQALRKAPQTAAVGFRQTVQKLAIVVELLLGDIPERAIFRQAQLRKALAPYFQLTQAVRLGNLQRFGEVLENFGPQFRTDHTFTLILRLRQNVIKTAIRSIGLSYSRISPKDIARKLGLDSAEDAEFI
;
A
#
# COMPACT_ATOMS: atom_id res chain seq x y z
N GLN A 1 -39.69 -3.07 14.66
CA GLN A 1 -38.89 -2.34 15.67
C GLN A 1 -37.43 -2.33 15.26
N ASN A 2 -36.87 -1.16 14.94
CA ASN A 2 -35.45 -0.99 14.56
C ASN A 2 -34.56 -1.18 15.80
N ARG A 3 -34.03 -2.39 16.01
CA ARG A 3 -33.02 -2.65 17.05
C ARG A 3 -31.64 -2.28 16.50
N ARG A 4 -31.19 -1.04 16.74
CA ARG A 4 -29.84 -0.56 16.38
C ARG A 4 -28.71 -1.40 16.99
N THR A 5 -28.98 -2.10 18.09
CA THR A 5 -28.04 -3.05 18.71
C THR A 5 -27.74 -4.26 17.83
N LEU A 6 -28.68 -4.66 16.97
CA LEU A 6 -28.48 -5.76 16.04
C LEU A 6 -27.51 -5.38 14.92
N ASP A 7 -27.44 -4.10 14.55
CA ASP A 7 -26.60 -3.62 13.46
C ASP A 7 -25.09 -3.75 13.80
N LEU A 8 -24.71 -3.53 15.07
CA LEU A 8 -23.35 -3.79 15.59
C LEU A 8 -22.95 -5.27 15.57
N ILE A 9 -23.90 -6.16 15.80
CA ILE A 9 -23.66 -7.61 15.74
C ILE A 9 -23.62 -8.05 14.28
N ALA A 10 -24.52 -7.52 13.46
CA ALA A 10 -24.59 -7.76 12.03
C ALA A 10 -23.31 -7.32 11.31
N SER A 11 -22.69 -6.20 11.72
CA SER A 11 -21.41 -5.74 11.16
C SER A 11 -20.31 -6.79 11.34
N LYS A 12 -20.18 -7.37 12.55
CA LYS A 12 -19.26 -8.49 12.82
C LYS A 12 -19.63 -9.73 12.02
N CYS A 13 -20.92 -10.05 11.91
CA CYS A 13 -21.38 -11.18 11.08
C CYS A 13 -21.01 -10.99 9.61
N TYR A 14 -21.15 -9.78 9.04
CA TYR A 14 -20.75 -9.49 7.67
C TYR A 14 -19.24 -9.65 7.48
N PHE A 15 -18.43 -9.23 8.45
CA PHE A 15 -16.99 -9.46 8.42
C PHE A 15 -16.65 -10.95 8.38
N TYR A 16 -17.20 -11.75 9.30
CA TYR A 16 -16.95 -13.20 9.31
C TYR A 16 -17.50 -13.90 8.08
N HIS A 17 -18.67 -13.47 7.57
CA HIS A 17 -19.22 -13.96 6.33
C HIS A 17 -18.27 -13.69 5.16
N SER A 18 -17.75 -12.45 5.04
CA SER A 18 -16.76 -12.13 4.01
C SER A 18 -15.49 -13.00 4.12
N ARG A 19 -15.06 -13.31 5.34
CA ARG A 19 -13.87 -14.11 5.62
C ARG A 19 -14.03 -15.59 5.28
N VAL A 20 -15.18 -16.19 5.60
CA VAL A 20 -15.45 -17.59 5.22
C VAL A 20 -15.40 -17.75 3.72
N PHE A 21 -15.99 -16.81 2.98
CA PHE A 21 -16.00 -16.91 1.53
C PHE A 21 -14.65 -16.59 0.89
N GLU A 22 -13.84 -15.73 1.51
CA GLU A 22 -12.42 -15.53 1.15
C GLU A 22 -11.65 -16.85 1.24
N LEU A 23 -11.89 -17.65 2.29
CA LEU A 23 -11.27 -18.98 2.41
C LEU A 23 -11.76 -19.98 1.35
N THR A 24 -13.01 -19.84 0.90
CA THR A 24 -13.56 -20.69 -0.18
C THR A 24 -13.28 -20.17 -1.59
N ASN A 25 -12.56 -19.05 -1.74
CA ASN A 25 -12.27 -18.36 -3.01
C ASN A 25 -13.50 -17.98 -3.87
N LYS A 26 -14.71 -17.95 -3.28
CA LYS A 26 -15.97 -17.59 -3.98
C LYS A 26 -16.43 -16.18 -3.63
N LEU A 27 -15.55 -15.21 -3.81
CA LEU A 27 -15.79 -13.82 -3.41
C LEU A 27 -16.70 -13.05 -4.40
N ASP A 28 -16.83 -13.50 -5.64
CA ASP A 28 -17.68 -12.85 -6.67
C ASP A 28 -19.17 -12.84 -6.29
N LEU A 29 -19.66 -13.96 -5.76
CA LEU A 29 -21.09 -14.17 -5.48
C LEU A 29 -21.63 -13.25 -4.37
N ILE A 30 -20.76 -12.83 -3.44
CA ILE A 30 -21.17 -11.99 -2.31
C ILE A 30 -21.31 -10.51 -2.69
N ARG A 31 -20.69 -10.05 -3.77
CA ARG A 31 -20.69 -8.62 -4.12
C ARG A 31 -22.09 -8.05 -4.23
N GLY A 32 -23.00 -8.77 -4.88
CA GLY A 32 -24.40 -8.37 -5.02
C GLY A 32 -25.11 -8.23 -3.67
N LEU A 33 -24.88 -9.19 -2.77
CA LEU A 33 -25.42 -9.15 -1.40
C LEU A 33 -24.87 -7.96 -0.61
N LEU A 34 -23.56 -7.70 -0.67
CA LEU A 34 -22.94 -6.58 0.05
C LEU A 34 -23.42 -5.23 -0.47
N HIS A 35 -23.57 -5.06 -1.79
CA HIS A 35 -24.12 -3.83 -2.39
C HIS A 35 -25.57 -3.59 -1.99
N ALA A 36 -26.42 -4.62 -2.04
CA ALA A 36 -27.80 -4.52 -1.61
C ALA A 36 -27.88 -4.14 -0.12
N ARG A 37 -27.05 -4.75 0.72
CA ARG A 37 -26.99 -4.45 2.15
C ARG A 37 -26.45 -3.06 2.44
N LEU A 38 -25.41 -2.61 1.73
CA LEU A 38 -24.87 -1.26 1.85
C LEU A 38 -25.97 -0.22 1.59
N ARG A 39 -26.76 -0.40 0.51
CA ARG A 39 -27.89 0.50 0.20
C ARG A 39 -28.94 0.52 1.31
N THR A 40 -29.23 -0.63 1.93
CA THR A 40 -30.18 -0.67 3.06
C THR A 40 -29.62 -0.01 4.32
N SER A 41 -28.33 -0.17 4.62
CA SER A 41 -27.68 0.45 5.78
C SER A 41 -27.57 1.96 5.63
N THR A 42 -27.30 2.48 4.42
CA THR A 42 -27.30 3.93 4.15
C THR A 42 -28.69 4.53 4.36
N LEU A 43 -29.75 3.86 3.93
CA LEU A 43 -31.12 4.34 4.13
C LEU A 43 -31.56 4.28 5.61
N ARG A 44 -31.02 3.34 6.38
CA ARG A 44 -31.31 3.19 7.82
C ARG A 44 -30.41 4.04 8.71
N ASN A 45 -29.47 4.80 8.13
CA ASN A 45 -28.45 5.60 8.82
C ASN A 45 -27.62 4.76 9.82
N ASP A 46 -27.28 3.52 9.45
CA ASP A 46 -26.40 2.65 10.23
C ASP A 46 -24.94 2.90 9.85
N PHE A 47 -24.28 3.76 10.62
CA PHE A 47 -22.89 4.19 10.37
C PHE A 47 -21.86 3.08 10.56
N GLU A 48 -22.05 2.19 11.54
CA GLU A 48 -21.10 1.10 11.80
C GLU A 48 -21.20 0.00 10.73
N GLY A 49 -22.42 -0.45 10.41
CA GLY A 49 -22.62 -1.43 9.35
C GLY A 49 -22.17 -0.92 7.99
N GLN A 50 -22.43 0.35 7.67
CA GLN A 50 -21.95 0.99 6.45
C GLN A 50 -20.42 0.95 6.35
N ALA A 51 -19.69 1.33 7.40
CA ALA A 51 -18.22 1.32 7.41
C ALA A 51 -17.65 -0.09 7.17
N VAL A 52 -18.17 -1.10 7.87
CA VAL A 52 -17.72 -2.49 7.72
C VAL A 52 -18.03 -3.03 6.32
N LEU A 53 -19.22 -2.76 5.79
CA LEU A 53 -19.62 -3.19 4.45
C LEU A 53 -18.74 -2.56 3.36
N ILE A 54 -18.44 -1.26 3.46
CA ILE A 54 -17.50 -0.57 2.56
C ILE A 54 -16.13 -1.24 2.62
N ASN A 55 -15.60 -1.48 3.82
CA ASN A 55 -14.30 -2.14 3.98
C ASN A 55 -14.27 -3.56 3.40
N CYS A 56 -15.36 -4.32 3.55
CA CYS A 56 -15.49 -5.66 2.95
C CYS A 56 -15.55 -5.61 1.42
N LEU A 57 -16.27 -4.63 0.86
CA LEU A 57 -16.33 -4.41 -0.60
C LEU A 57 -14.96 -3.99 -1.16
N LEU A 58 -14.27 -3.05 -0.51
CA LEU A 58 -12.93 -2.65 -0.92
C LEU A 58 -11.98 -3.84 -0.88
N ARG A 59 -11.99 -4.63 0.19
CA ARG A 59 -11.17 -5.85 0.28
C ARG A 59 -11.44 -6.81 -0.88
N ASN A 60 -12.71 -7.00 -1.25
CA ASN A 60 -13.09 -7.82 -2.40
C ASN A 60 -12.51 -7.27 -3.71
N TYR A 61 -12.66 -5.98 -3.98
CA TYR A 61 -12.10 -5.37 -5.19
C TYR A 61 -10.58 -5.45 -5.27
N LEU A 62 -9.89 -5.25 -4.13
CA LEU A 62 -8.43 -5.34 -4.08
C LEU A 62 -7.93 -6.78 -4.27
N HIS A 63 -8.68 -7.79 -3.84
CA HIS A 63 -8.33 -9.20 -4.06
C HIS A 63 -8.30 -9.55 -5.56
N TYR A 64 -9.28 -9.08 -6.32
CA TYR A 64 -9.36 -9.30 -7.76
C TYR A 64 -8.63 -8.22 -8.60
N SER A 65 -7.88 -7.32 -7.97
CA SER A 65 -7.15 -6.21 -8.62
C SER A 65 -8.02 -5.21 -9.41
N LEU A 66 -9.31 -5.06 -9.09
CA LEU A 66 -10.22 -4.08 -9.72
C LEU A 66 -10.08 -2.69 -9.08
N TYR A 67 -8.94 -2.03 -9.29
CA TYR A 67 -8.63 -0.73 -8.70
C TYR A 67 -9.58 0.39 -9.19
N ASP A 68 -10.01 0.37 -10.45
CA ASP A 68 -10.90 1.41 -10.99
C ASP A 68 -12.32 1.37 -10.44
N GLN A 69 -12.84 0.17 -10.17
CA GLN A 69 -14.15 0.02 -9.54
C GLN A 69 -14.09 0.44 -8.08
N ALA A 70 -12.99 0.12 -7.38
CA ALA A 70 -12.78 0.53 -6.01
C ALA A 70 -12.72 2.05 -5.86
N ASP A 71 -12.00 2.75 -6.76
CA ASP A 71 -11.93 4.22 -6.71
C ASP A 71 -13.27 4.90 -7.06
N LYS A 72 -14.01 4.36 -8.05
CA LYS A 72 -15.37 4.83 -8.35
C LYS A 72 -16.33 4.64 -7.19
N LEU A 73 -16.16 3.58 -6.40
CA LEU A 73 -16.93 3.37 -5.18
C LEU A 73 -16.55 4.41 -4.12
N VAL A 74 -15.25 4.59 -3.84
CA VAL A 74 -14.78 5.54 -2.82
C VAL A 74 -15.21 6.97 -3.13
N SER A 75 -15.07 7.41 -4.39
CA SER A 75 -15.44 8.78 -4.81
C SER A 75 -16.94 9.08 -4.65
N LYS A 76 -17.80 8.06 -4.71
CA LYS A 76 -19.26 8.20 -4.60
C LYS A 76 -19.80 7.84 -3.22
N SER A 77 -19.06 7.09 -2.41
CA SER A 77 -19.47 6.70 -1.08
C SER A 77 -19.00 7.72 -0.05
N VAL A 78 -19.90 8.21 0.80
CA VAL A 78 -19.52 8.96 1.99
C VAL A 78 -19.15 7.98 3.08
N PHE A 79 -17.89 8.00 3.54
CA PHE A 79 -17.49 7.19 4.69
C PHE A 79 -17.98 7.85 5.98
N PRO A 80 -18.65 7.12 6.87
CA PRO A 80 -19.27 7.71 8.04
C PRO A 80 -18.25 8.14 9.11
N GLU A 81 -18.40 9.35 9.66
CA GLU A 81 -17.48 9.92 10.65
C GLU A 81 -17.53 9.18 11.99
N ASN A 82 -18.71 8.71 12.39
CA ASN A 82 -18.95 8.03 13.67
C ASN A 82 -18.45 6.57 13.72
N ALA A 83 -17.74 6.09 12.68
CA ALA A 83 -17.23 4.73 12.64
C ALA A 83 -16.10 4.49 13.65
N SER A 84 -15.96 3.23 14.09
CA SER A 84 -14.85 2.82 14.95
C SER A 84 -13.48 3.17 14.34
N ASN A 85 -12.55 3.59 15.19
CA ASN A 85 -11.15 3.88 14.80
C ASN A 85 -10.49 2.72 14.05
N ASN A 86 -10.86 1.49 14.38
CA ASN A 86 -10.35 0.29 13.72
C ASN A 86 -10.82 0.20 12.25
N GLU A 87 -12.08 0.54 11.98
CA GLU A 87 -12.62 0.56 10.61
C GLU A 87 -12.05 1.71 9.80
N TRP A 88 -11.85 2.87 10.44
CA TRP A 88 -11.14 4.01 9.84
C TRP A 88 -9.71 3.65 9.45
N ALA A 89 -8.96 2.93 10.30
CA ALA A 89 -7.61 2.51 9.98
C ALA A 89 -7.56 1.58 8.76
N ARG A 90 -8.51 0.63 8.65
CA ARG A 90 -8.62 -0.27 7.49
C ARG A 90 -9.01 0.48 6.22
N PHE A 91 -9.99 1.38 6.32
CA PHE A 91 -10.45 2.19 5.20
C PHE A 91 -9.29 3.03 4.63
N LEU A 92 -8.55 3.72 5.49
CA LEU A 92 -7.39 4.53 5.08
C LEU A 92 -6.28 3.69 4.45
N TYR A 93 -6.06 2.46 4.93
CA TYR A 93 -5.12 1.54 4.29
C TYR A 93 -5.57 1.15 2.87
N TYR A 94 -6.84 0.79 2.68
CA TYR A 94 -7.37 0.46 1.36
C TYR A 94 -7.34 1.66 0.41
N LEU A 95 -7.69 2.84 0.92
CA LEU A 95 -7.62 4.10 0.18
C LEU A 95 -6.19 4.40 -0.27
N GLY A 96 -5.22 4.33 0.65
CA GLY A 96 -3.81 4.53 0.33
C GLY A 96 -3.31 3.54 -0.71
N ARG A 97 -3.76 2.28 -0.66
CA ARG A 97 -3.39 1.26 -1.64
C ARG A 97 -3.99 1.52 -3.03
N ILE A 98 -5.24 1.97 -3.13
CA ILE A 98 -5.87 2.36 -4.39
C ILE A 98 -5.15 3.57 -5.01
N LYS A 99 -4.88 4.60 -4.20
CA LYS A 99 -4.18 5.81 -4.62
C LYS A 99 -2.74 5.53 -5.07
N ALA A 100 -2.03 4.65 -4.36
CA ALA A 100 -0.70 4.20 -4.76
C ALA A 100 -0.71 3.47 -6.11
N ALA A 101 -1.73 2.66 -6.40
CA ALA A 101 -1.86 2.00 -7.69
C ALA A 101 -2.04 3.01 -8.85
N ARG A 102 -2.78 4.10 -8.59
CA ARG A 102 -3.06 5.20 -9.53
C ARG A 102 -1.95 6.24 -9.68
N LEU A 103 -0.77 6.02 -9.11
CA LEU A 103 0.39 6.93 -9.17
C LEU A 103 0.24 8.21 -8.31
N GLU A 104 -0.82 8.33 -7.50
CA GLU A 104 -1.01 9.46 -6.57
C GLU A 104 -0.26 9.19 -5.25
N TYR A 105 1.07 9.21 -5.30
CA TYR A 105 1.91 8.79 -4.17
C TYR A 105 1.84 9.73 -2.95
N SER A 106 1.72 11.04 -3.17
CA SER A 106 1.69 12.03 -2.07
C SER A 106 0.48 11.84 -1.17
N ASP A 107 -0.70 11.64 -1.75
CA ASP A 107 -1.93 11.43 -0.99
C ASP A 107 -2.02 10.01 -0.43
N ALA A 108 -1.52 9.01 -1.17
CA ALA A 108 -1.37 7.66 -0.66
C ALA A 108 -0.54 7.64 0.63
N HIS A 109 0.60 8.33 0.66
CA HIS A 109 1.45 8.41 1.84
C HIS A 109 0.73 9.04 3.03
N LYS A 110 0.04 10.17 2.84
CA LYS A 110 -0.75 10.83 3.90
C LYS A 110 -1.78 9.87 4.51
N HIS A 111 -2.53 9.15 3.68
CA HIS A 111 -3.53 8.19 4.15
C HIS A 111 -2.91 7.01 4.90
N LEU A 112 -1.75 6.49 4.45
CA LEU A 112 -1.05 5.41 5.12
C LEU A 112 -0.49 5.83 6.49
N VAL A 113 0.06 7.05 6.60
CA VAL A 113 0.51 7.61 7.88
C VAL A 113 -0.67 7.78 8.85
N GLN A 114 -1.81 8.27 8.37
CA GLN A 114 -3.02 8.35 9.19
C GLN A 114 -3.52 6.97 9.62
N ALA A 115 -3.46 5.95 8.75
CA ALA A 115 -3.81 4.58 9.08
C ALA A 115 -2.92 4.01 10.19
N LEU A 116 -1.61 4.26 10.13
CA LEU A 116 -0.65 3.84 11.17
C LEU A 116 -0.91 4.50 12.52
N ARG A 117 -1.29 5.79 12.53
CA ARG A 117 -1.62 6.52 13.77
C ARG A 117 -2.93 6.05 14.41
N LYS A 118 -3.94 5.71 13.59
CA LYS A 118 -5.24 5.21 14.06
C LYS A 118 -5.22 3.73 14.47
N ALA A 119 -4.22 2.96 14.05
CA ALA A 119 -4.07 1.56 14.44
C ALA A 119 -3.72 1.42 15.94
N PRO A 120 -4.23 0.39 16.64
CA PRO A 120 -3.93 0.18 18.05
C PRO A 120 -2.45 -0.16 18.25
N GLN A 121 -1.83 0.45 19.27
CA GLN A 121 -0.37 0.42 19.44
C GLN A 121 0.18 -0.96 19.80
N THR A 122 -0.52 -1.72 20.64
CA THR A 122 0.04 -2.92 21.29
C THR A 122 -0.45 -4.26 20.72
N ALA A 123 -1.61 -4.32 20.07
CA ALA A 123 -2.24 -5.59 19.69
C ALA A 123 -2.15 -5.94 18.19
N ALA A 124 -2.17 -4.96 17.28
CA ALA A 124 -2.34 -5.22 15.85
C ALA A 124 -1.01 -5.28 15.06
N VAL A 125 -0.09 -6.14 15.49
CA VAL A 125 1.26 -6.23 14.91
C VAL A 125 1.23 -6.54 13.41
N GLY A 126 0.41 -7.51 12.98
CA GLY A 126 0.32 -7.90 11.57
C GLY A 126 -0.22 -6.80 10.66
N PHE A 127 -1.27 -6.09 11.09
CA PHE A 127 -1.81 -4.96 10.33
C PHE A 127 -0.74 -3.86 10.20
N ARG A 128 -0.08 -3.49 11.29
CA ARG A 128 1.01 -2.50 11.28
C ARG A 128 2.14 -2.92 10.35
N GLN A 129 2.56 -4.18 10.35
CA GLN A 129 3.54 -4.71 9.41
C GLN A 129 3.11 -4.48 7.96
N THR A 130 1.88 -4.86 7.60
CA THR A 130 1.39 -4.71 6.21
C THR A 130 1.28 -3.25 5.77
N VAL A 131 0.80 -2.36 6.62
CA VAL A 131 0.71 -0.92 6.32
C VAL A 131 2.11 -0.31 6.20
N GLN A 132 3.02 -0.68 7.10
CA GLN A 132 4.40 -0.15 7.09
C GLN A 132 5.18 -0.58 5.84
N LYS A 133 5.03 -1.85 5.41
CA LYS A 133 5.63 -2.35 4.16
C LYS A 133 5.21 -1.48 2.97
N LEU A 134 3.91 -1.20 2.85
CA LEU A 134 3.38 -0.36 1.77
C LEU A 134 3.83 1.10 1.92
N ALA A 135 3.81 1.66 3.14
CA ALA A 135 4.24 3.03 3.41
C ALA A 135 5.70 3.26 2.97
N ILE A 136 6.61 2.33 3.30
CA ILE A 136 8.02 2.39 2.89
C ILE A 136 8.15 2.40 1.36
N VAL A 137 7.39 1.55 0.66
CA VAL A 137 7.43 1.50 -0.81
C VAL A 137 6.95 2.82 -1.41
N VAL A 138 5.90 3.42 -0.86
CA VAL A 138 5.36 4.71 -1.33
C VAL A 138 6.33 5.87 -1.03
N GLU A 139 6.98 5.89 0.15
CA GLU A 139 8.02 6.88 0.47
C GLU A 139 9.19 6.81 -0.51
N LEU A 140 9.67 5.59 -0.79
CA LEU A 140 10.71 5.39 -1.81
C LEU A 140 10.23 5.79 -3.23
N LEU A 141 8.93 5.68 -3.51
CA LEU A 141 8.35 6.12 -4.78
C LEU A 141 8.28 7.65 -4.91
N LEU A 142 8.18 8.37 -3.78
CA LEU A 142 8.29 9.83 -3.72
C LEU A 142 9.75 10.31 -3.85
N GLY A 143 10.72 9.41 -3.65
CA GLY A 143 12.15 9.73 -3.64
C GLY A 143 12.69 10.10 -2.26
N ASP A 144 11.86 9.97 -1.23
CA ASP A 144 12.23 10.18 0.16
C ASP A 144 12.77 8.88 0.78
N ILE A 145 13.72 9.01 1.70
CA ILE A 145 14.33 7.87 2.38
C ILE A 145 13.65 7.69 3.74
N PRO A 146 13.10 6.50 4.06
CA PRO A 146 12.44 6.23 5.33
C PRO A 146 13.39 6.35 6.53
N GLU A 147 12.85 6.74 7.67
CA GLU A 147 13.61 6.83 8.92
C GLU A 147 14.13 5.45 9.38
N ARG A 148 15.41 5.41 9.81
CA ARG A 148 16.04 4.17 10.30
C ARG A 148 15.38 3.59 11.56
N ALA A 149 14.69 4.42 12.35
CA ALA A 149 14.03 3.99 13.57
C ALA A 149 12.90 2.97 13.30
N ILE A 150 12.25 3.06 12.14
CA ILE A 150 11.16 2.18 11.71
C ILE A 150 11.64 0.72 11.64
N PHE A 151 12.84 0.50 11.11
CA PHE A 151 13.43 -0.84 10.93
C PHE A 151 14.00 -1.45 12.22
N ARG A 152 14.17 -0.65 13.28
CA ARG A 152 14.75 -1.11 14.56
C ARG A 152 13.71 -1.77 15.47
N GLN A 153 12.42 -1.52 15.27
CA GLN A 153 11.36 -2.05 16.12
C GLN A 153 11.34 -3.59 16.09
N ALA A 154 11.43 -4.22 17.27
CA ALA A 154 11.64 -5.68 17.39
C ALA A 154 10.58 -6.51 16.67
N GLN A 155 9.32 -6.06 16.72
CA GLN A 155 8.18 -6.73 16.08
C GLN A 155 8.17 -6.60 14.54
N LEU A 156 8.81 -5.57 13.99
CA LEU A 156 8.80 -5.27 12.55
C LEU A 156 10.10 -5.71 11.85
N ARG A 157 11.20 -5.83 12.59
CA ARG A 157 12.55 -6.07 12.05
C ARG A 157 12.62 -7.27 11.11
N LYS A 158 12.03 -8.41 11.50
CA LYS A 158 12.06 -9.63 10.66
C LYS A 158 11.26 -9.45 9.37
N ALA A 159 10.07 -8.87 9.46
CA ALA A 159 9.18 -8.67 8.31
C ALA A 159 9.66 -7.57 7.35
N LEU A 160 10.40 -6.58 7.85
CA LEU A 160 10.94 -5.47 7.08
C LEU A 160 12.36 -5.70 6.55
N ALA A 161 13.01 -6.82 6.85
CA ALA A 161 14.38 -7.09 6.39
C ALA A 161 14.55 -6.99 4.85
N PRO A 162 13.65 -7.52 4.02
CA PRO A 162 13.72 -7.37 2.56
C PRO A 162 13.57 -5.90 2.12
N TYR A 163 12.63 -5.19 2.73
CA TYR A 163 12.38 -3.77 2.47
C TYR A 163 13.55 -2.89 2.94
N PHE A 164 14.27 -3.31 3.98
CA PHE A 164 15.49 -2.63 4.43
C PHE A 164 16.61 -2.75 3.39
N GLN A 165 16.83 -3.94 2.80
CA GLN A 165 17.81 -4.09 1.71
C GLN A 165 17.40 -3.29 0.47
N LEU A 166 16.10 -3.27 0.16
CA LEU A 166 15.55 -2.45 -0.92
C LEU A 166 15.83 -0.95 -0.71
N THR A 167 15.54 -0.42 0.48
CA THR A 167 15.83 0.99 0.82
C THR A 167 17.32 1.30 0.74
N GLN A 168 18.19 0.36 1.13
CA GLN A 168 19.64 0.51 1.02
C GLN A 168 20.10 0.58 -0.45
N ALA A 169 19.54 -0.25 -1.33
CA ALA A 169 19.84 -0.22 -2.76
C ALA A 169 19.40 1.12 -3.40
N VAL A 170 18.20 1.59 -3.06
CA VAL A 170 17.66 2.88 -3.55
C VAL A 170 18.50 4.04 -3.04
N ARG A 171 18.87 4.06 -1.75
CA ARG A 171 19.69 5.14 -1.16
C ARG A 171 21.06 5.26 -1.83
N LEU A 172 21.68 4.12 -2.15
CA LEU A 172 23.00 4.09 -2.80
C LEU A 172 22.92 4.36 -4.30
N GLY A 173 21.73 4.31 -4.91
CA GLY A 173 21.58 4.45 -6.36
C GLY A 173 22.20 3.30 -7.16
N ASN A 174 22.34 2.11 -6.56
CA ASN A 174 23.02 0.98 -7.21
C ASN A 174 22.00 0.05 -7.87
N LEU A 175 21.99 0.02 -9.21
CA LEU A 175 21.10 -0.79 -10.03
C LEU A 175 21.35 -2.30 -9.92
N GLN A 176 22.61 -2.72 -9.78
CA GLN A 176 22.96 -4.15 -9.65
C GLN A 176 22.42 -4.73 -8.35
N ARG A 177 22.67 -4.06 -7.22
CA ARG A 177 22.13 -4.47 -5.92
C ARG A 177 20.60 -4.45 -5.89
N PHE A 178 19.97 -3.51 -6.60
CA PHE A 178 18.52 -3.48 -6.74
C PHE A 178 18.00 -4.71 -7.50
N GLY A 179 18.69 -5.13 -8.57
CA GLY A 179 18.41 -6.38 -9.29
C GLY A 179 18.55 -7.62 -8.40
N GLU A 180 19.66 -7.75 -7.68
CA GLU A 180 19.90 -8.87 -6.75
C GLU A 180 18.81 -8.98 -5.67
N VAL A 181 18.39 -7.85 -5.08
CA VAL A 181 17.32 -7.83 -4.07
C VAL A 181 15.98 -8.25 -4.68
N LEU A 182 15.70 -7.85 -5.92
CA LEU A 182 14.48 -8.25 -6.63
C LEU A 182 14.44 -9.75 -6.95
N GLU A 183 15.59 -10.34 -7.30
CA GLU A 183 15.69 -11.79 -7.54
C GLU A 183 15.56 -12.59 -6.24
N ASN A 184 16.28 -12.19 -5.19
CA ASN A 184 16.29 -12.89 -3.90
C ASN A 184 14.95 -12.80 -3.16
N PHE A 185 14.29 -11.64 -3.16
CA PHE A 185 13.05 -11.39 -2.39
C PHE A 185 11.80 -11.26 -3.26
N GLY A 186 11.90 -11.50 -4.57
CA GLY A 186 10.80 -11.51 -5.52
C GLY A 186 9.53 -12.24 -5.04
N PRO A 187 9.59 -13.48 -4.51
CA PRO A 187 8.39 -14.18 -4.06
C PRO A 187 7.71 -13.48 -2.87
N GLN A 188 8.49 -12.93 -1.93
CA GLN A 188 7.93 -12.22 -0.77
C GLN A 188 7.19 -10.95 -1.20
N PHE A 189 7.77 -10.17 -2.13
CA PHE A 189 7.12 -8.97 -2.67
C PHE A 189 5.85 -9.27 -3.47
N ARG A 190 5.75 -10.45 -4.09
CA ARG A 190 4.52 -10.91 -4.76
C ARG A 190 3.43 -11.26 -3.75
N THR A 191 3.79 -11.94 -2.65
CA THR A 191 2.84 -12.23 -1.56
C THR A 191 2.32 -10.96 -0.88
N ASP A 192 3.15 -9.92 -0.79
CA ASP A 192 2.77 -8.62 -0.23
C ASP A 192 2.01 -7.72 -1.23
N HIS A 193 1.79 -8.17 -2.47
CA HIS A 193 1.19 -7.41 -3.58
C HIS A 193 1.87 -6.05 -3.87
N THR A 194 3.13 -5.87 -3.48
CA THR A 194 3.90 -4.64 -3.72
C THR A 194 4.84 -4.75 -4.92
N PHE A 195 4.94 -5.93 -5.54
CA PHE A 195 5.90 -6.18 -6.63
C PHE A 195 5.78 -5.19 -7.80
N THR A 196 4.58 -4.86 -8.24
CA THR A 196 4.35 -3.91 -9.35
C THR A 196 4.80 -2.49 -9.00
N LEU A 197 4.64 -2.07 -7.75
CA LEU A 197 5.12 -0.77 -7.26
C LEU A 197 6.65 -0.76 -7.16
N ILE A 198 7.26 -1.87 -6.73
CA ILE A 198 8.71 -1.99 -6.60
C ILE A 198 9.39 -1.93 -7.98
N LEU A 199 8.82 -2.54 -9.02
CA LEU A 199 9.38 -2.43 -10.38
C LEU A 199 9.52 -0.97 -10.84
N ARG A 200 8.58 -0.10 -10.44
CA ARG A 200 8.62 1.33 -10.74
C ARG A 200 9.74 2.07 -10.00
N LEU A 201 10.24 1.54 -8.89
CA LEU A 201 11.36 2.14 -8.14
C LEU A 201 12.64 2.19 -8.97
N ARG A 202 12.81 1.37 -10.01
CA ARG A 202 14.02 1.41 -10.86
C ARG A 202 14.30 2.82 -11.39
N GLN A 203 13.27 3.54 -11.83
CA GLN A 203 13.40 4.92 -12.30
C GLN A 203 13.82 5.86 -11.17
N ASN A 204 13.37 5.62 -9.94
CA ASN A 204 13.79 6.40 -8.78
C ASN A 204 15.22 6.09 -8.35
N VAL A 205 15.67 4.82 -8.42
CA VAL A 205 17.07 4.47 -8.17
C VAL A 205 17.98 5.24 -9.11
N ILE A 206 17.63 5.31 -10.40
CA ILE A 206 18.37 6.07 -11.42
C ILE A 206 18.39 7.56 -11.07
N LYS A 207 17.23 8.15 -10.75
CA LYS A 207 17.14 9.57 -10.35
C LYS A 207 17.99 9.88 -9.12
N THR A 208 17.98 9.02 -8.10
CA THR A 208 18.78 9.18 -6.90
C THR A 208 20.28 9.06 -7.20
N ALA A 209 20.67 8.12 -8.05
CA ALA A 209 22.06 7.95 -8.47
C ALA A 209 22.58 9.19 -9.23
N ILE A 210 21.79 9.70 -10.19
CA ILE A 210 22.12 10.92 -10.95
C ILE A 210 22.22 12.12 -10.01
N ARG A 211 21.28 12.28 -9.06
CA ARG A 211 21.34 13.34 -8.05
C ARG A 211 22.64 13.26 -7.23
N SER A 212 23.06 12.07 -6.82
CA SER A 212 24.32 11.87 -6.11
C SER A 212 25.54 12.23 -6.96
N ILE A 213 25.53 11.88 -8.25
CA ILE A 213 26.62 12.22 -9.18
C ILE A 213 26.67 13.74 -9.40
N GLY A 214 25.53 14.39 -9.63
CA GLY A 214 25.44 15.84 -9.83
C GLY A 214 25.85 16.65 -8.60
N LEU A 215 25.68 16.10 -7.39
CA LEU A 215 26.20 16.71 -6.15
C LEU A 215 27.72 16.51 -5.99
N SER A 216 28.29 15.45 -6.57
CA SER A 216 29.70 15.10 -6.40
C SER A 216 30.61 15.74 -7.45
N TYR A 217 30.09 16.02 -8.64
CA TYR A 217 30.88 16.48 -9.79
C TYR A 217 30.28 17.76 -10.39
N SER A 218 31.14 18.74 -10.69
CA SER A 218 30.73 19.95 -11.41
C SER A 218 30.57 19.71 -12.92
N ARG A 219 31.39 18.82 -13.50
CA ARG A 219 31.32 18.37 -14.90
C ARG A 219 31.68 16.90 -14.96
N ILE A 220 30.93 16.10 -15.73
CA ILE A 220 31.18 14.68 -15.92
C ILE A 220 30.76 14.28 -17.34
N SER A 221 31.48 13.34 -17.96
CA SER A 221 31.15 12.85 -19.28
C SER A 221 29.97 11.85 -19.23
N PRO A 222 29.07 11.79 -20.23
CA PRO A 222 27.99 10.80 -20.27
C PRO A 222 28.50 9.35 -20.24
N LYS A 223 29.67 9.08 -20.83
CA LYS A 223 30.33 7.76 -20.80
C LYS A 223 30.69 7.32 -19.38
N ASP A 224 31.16 8.25 -18.54
CA ASP A 224 31.50 7.94 -17.15
C ASP A 224 30.25 7.80 -16.27
N ILE A 225 29.15 8.51 -16.59
CA ILE A 225 27.85 8.31 -15.96
C ILE A 225 27.33 6.90 -16.27
N ALA A 226 27.32 6.49 -17.54
CA ALA A 226 26.86 5.17 -17.96
C ALA A 226 27.65 4.05 -17.25
N ARG A 227 28.98 4.17 -17.20
CA ARG A 227 29.85 3.21 -16.50
C ARG A 227 29.55 3.12 -15.00
N LYS A 228 29.26 4.24 -14.34
CA LYS A 228 28.92 4.27 -12.90
C LYS A 228 27.54 3.73 -12.59
N LEU A 229 26.57 3.94 -13.48
CA LEU A 229 25.22 3.42 -13.33
C LEU A 229 25.11 1.94 -13.76
N GLY A 230 26.09 1.43 -14.51
CA GLY A 230 26.03 0.09 -15.11
C GLY A 230 25.01 0.03 -16.24
N LEU A 231 24.92 1.11 -17.04
CA LEU A 231 24.12 1.17 -18.27
C LEU A 231 24.99 0.71 -19.45
N ASP A 232 24.40 -0.05 -20.38
CA ASP A 232 25.12 -0.65 -21.51
C ASP A 232 25.45 0.35 -22.62
N SER A 233 24.66 1.42 -22.77
CA SER A 233 24.86 2.46 -23.79
C SER A 233 25.12 3.84 -23.20
N ALA A 234 26.01 4.59 -23.84
CA ALA A 234 26.23 6.00 -23.55
C ALA A 234 25.05 6.88 -24.02
N GLU A 235 24.33 6.46 -25.06
CA GLU A 235 23.14 7.15 -25.57
C GLU A 235 22.01 7.09 -24.56
N ASP A 236 21.82 5.94 -23.88
CA ASP A 236 20.84 5.80 -22.80
C ASP A 236 21.12 6.78 -21.65
N ALA A 237 22.40 7.09 -21.37
CA ALA A 237 22.77 8.07 -20.36
C ALA A 237 22.54 9.53 -20.80
N GLU A 238 22.42 9.80 -22.11
CA GLU A 238 22.04 11.13 -22.64
C GLU A 238 20.53 11.33 -22.67
N PHE A 239 19.74 10.26 -22.86
CA PHE A 239 18.27 10.32 -22.84
C PHE A 239 17.64 10.45 -21.45
N ILE A 240 18.38 10.06 -20.39
CA ILE A 240 17.92 10.08 -19.00
C ILE A 240 18.21 11.45 -18.34
#